data_AF-A0A8B6EI68-F1
#
_entry.id   AF-A0A8B6EI68-F1
#
_cell.length_a   1.000
_cell.length_b   1.000
_cell.length_c   1.000
_cell.angle_alpha   90.00
_cell.angle_beta   90.00
_cell.angle_gamma   90.00
#
_symmetry.space_group_name_H-M   'P 1'
#
loop_
_entity.id
_entity.type
_entity.pdbx_description
1 polymer ?
#
loop_
_entity_poly.entity_id
_entity_poly.type
_entity_poly.pdbx_seq_one_letter_code
_entity_poly.pdbx_strand_id
1 'polypeptide(L)'
;MASNAKRPRKACPKCNAVFSDRHARRHLLECNVRFCDTNALTDDATNTDHTSIQCLNPNDISDEEVEFDLVGAIYLAFCNLPRIQRFRRENMLLIGVIPDMRVEPKTNTFLKPLVEELKIAWCEGFFMYSYKSPTILKCFKLALICVVCDIPASRKLCGFLGHSATAGCNKCKKKFPGGVGEKNYGGFDRDSWISRDNASHREECCLLKNCTSKGDKEALERNFGTRYLCAS
;
A
#
# COMPACT_ATOMS: atom_id res chain seq x y z
N MET A 1 -6.65 50.38 -19.33
CA MET A 1 -7.28 49.57 -18.27
C MET A 1 -7.36 48.12 -18.76
N ALA A 2 -6.49 47.24 -18.30
CA ALA A 2 -6.52 45.84 -18.70
C ALA A 2 -7.62 45.10 -17.91
N SER A 3 -8.64 44.61 -18.60
CA SER A 3 -9.72 43.82 -18.02
C SER A 3 -9.19 42.45 -17.61
N ASN A 4 -9.35 42.11 -16.32
CA ASN A 4 -8.97 40.80 -15.78
C ASN A 4 -9.95 39.73 -16.31
N ALA A 5 -9.60 39.06 -17.41
CA ALA A 5 -10.35 37.91 -17.91
C ALA A 5 -10.30 36.77 -16.87
N LYS A 6 -11.46 36.38 -16.32
CA LYS A 6 -11.57 35.24 -15.41
C LYS A 6 -11.09 33.97 -16.12
N ARG A 7 -10.11 33.27 -15.53
CA ARG A 7 -9.58 32.00 -16.06
C ARG A 7 -10.70 30.97 -16.26
N PRO A 8 -10.68 30.18 -17.34
CA PRO A 8 -11.71 29.17 -17.60
C PRO A 8 -11.74 28.12 -16.49
N ARG A 9 -12.96 27.75 -16.07
CA ARG A 9 -13.21 26.68 -15.09
C ARG A 9 -13.77 25.45 -15.80
N LYS A 10 -13.39 24.27 -15.32
CA LYS A 10 -13.83 22.97 -15.88
C LYS A 10 -14.78 22.28 -14.89
N ALA A 11 -15.89 21.76 -15.40
CA ALA A 11 -16.81 20.95 -14.63
C ALA A 11 -16.40 19.46 -14.71
N CYS A 12 -16.49 18.75 -13.60
CA CYS A 12 -16.32 17.30 -13.58
C CYS A 12 -17.57 16.62 -14.17
N PRO A 13 -17.45 15.76 -15.20
CA PRO A 13 -18.61 15.09 -15.81
C PRO A 13 -19.29 14.06 -14.89
N LYS A 14 -18.63 13.68 -13.78
CA LYS A 14 -19.13 12.67 -12.84
C LYS A 14 -19.87 13.24 -11.64
N CYS A 15 -19.46 14.40 -11.11
CA CYS A 15 -20.07 15.01 -9.92
C CYS A 15 -20.48 16.48 -10.10
N ASN A 16 -20.34 17.04 -11.30
CA ASN A 16 -20.66 18.44 -11.65
C ASN A 16 -19.91 19.54 -10.87
N ALA A 17 -18.94 19.20 -10.02
CA ALA A 17 -18.14 20.20 -9.32
C ALA A 17 -17.23 20.99 -10.30
N VAL A 18 -17.12 22.31 -10.08
CA VAL A 18 -16.49 23.26 -11.00
C VAL A 18 -15.16 23.76 -10.43
N PHE A 19 -14.05 23.48 -11.14
CA PHE A 19 -12.70 23.74 -10.66
C PHE A 19 -11.89 24.66 -11.57
N SER A 20 -10.91 25.36 -11.01
CA SER A 20 -9.83 25.95 -11.81
C SER A 20 -8.91 24.85 -12.35
N ASP A 21 -8.26 25.10 -13.50
CA ASP A 21 -7.53 24.08 -14.28
C ASP A 21 -6.57 23.18 -13.46
N ARG A 22 -5.83 23.77 -12.50
CA ARG A 22 -4.88 23.04 -11.64
C ARG A 22 -5.60 22.05 -10.70
N HIS A 23 -6.79 22.38 -10.24
CA HIS A 23 -7.58 21.54 -9.34
C HIS A 23 -8.43 20.51 -10.10
N ALA A 24 -8.81 20.82 -11.35
CA ALA A 24 -9.58 19.91 -12.18
C ALA A 24 -8.84 18.59 -12.45
N ARG A 25 -7.53 18.63 -12.76
CA ARG A 25 -6.73 17.40 -12.96
C ARG A 25 -6.65 16.52 -11.71
N ARG A 26 -6.42 17.13 -10.53
CA ARG A 26 -6.35 16.39 -9.26
C ARG A 26 -7.70 15.78 -8.89
N HIS A 27 -8.76 16.55 -9.03
CA HIS A 27 -10.11 16.08 -8.77
C HIS A 27 -10.54 14.98 -9.74
N LEU A 28 -10.23 15.07 -11.03
CA LEU A 28 -10.55 14.01 -12.00
C LEU A 28 -9.85 12.68 -11.67
N LEU A 29 -8.61 12.72 -11.17
CA LEU A 29 -7.89 11.52 -10.70
C LEU A 29 -8.55 10.91 -9.46
N GLU A 30 -8.95 11.74 -8.50
CA GLU A 30 -9.57 11.28 -7.24
C GLU A 30 -11.04 10.84 -7.46
N CYS A 31 -11.78 11.53 -8.32
CA CYS A 31 -13.19 11.26 -8.63
C CYS A 31 -13.37 10.01 -9.49
N ASN A 32 -12.37 9.61 -10.29
CA ASN A 32 -12.41 8.35 -11.06
C ASN A 32 -12.16 7.09 -10.22
N VAL A 33 -11.71 7.21 -8.97
CA VAL A 33 -11.54 6.05 -8.10
C VAL A 33 -12.92 5.57 -7.66
N ARG A 34 -13.42 4.51 -8.30
CA ARG A 34 -14.49 3.69 -7.73
C ARG A 34 -13.86 2.89 -6.58
N PHE A 35 -14.22 3.23 -5.35
CA PHE A 35 -14.00 2.31 -4.24
C PHE A 35 -15.02 1.18 -4.40
N CYS A 36 -14.55 -0.03 -4.68
CA CYS A 36 -15.36 -1.22 -4.50
C CYS A 36 -15.53 -1.41 -2.99
N ASP A 37 -16.78 -1.50 -2.53
CA ASP A 37 -17.09 -1.82 -1.14
C ASP A 37 -16.39 -3.13 -0.77
N THR A 38 -15.50 -3.04 0.22
CA THR A 38 -14.66 -4.15 0.72
C THR A 38 -15.44 -5.26 1.43
N ASN A 39 -16.79 -5.21 1.38
CA ASN A 39 -17.68 -6.18 2.01
C ASN A 39 -18.12 -7.33 1.09
N ALA A 40 -17.68 -7.35 -0.18
CA ALA A 40 -18.01 -8.42 -1.12
C ALA A 40 -16.93 -9.51 -1.16
N LEU A 41 -16.70 -10.19 -0.03
CA LEU A 41 -16.24 -11.58 -0.06
C LEU A 41 -17.50 -12.46 -0.09
N THR A 42 -18.18 -12.50 -1.22
CA THR A 42 -19.28 -13.44 -1.46
C THR A 42 -18.80 -14.52 -2.43
N ASP A 43 -19.06 -15.77 -2.06
CA ASP A 43 -18.53 -17.03 -2.59
C ASP A 43 -18.85 -17.34 -4.06
N ASP A 44 -18.36 -16.56 -5.03
CA ASP A 44 -18.32 -16.97 -6.44
C ASP A 44 -16.91 -17.49 -6.82
N ALA A 45 -16.54 -18.61 -6.19
CA ALA A 45 -15.19 -19.16 -6.12
C ALA A 45 -14.75 -20.02 -7.34
N THR A 46 -15.14 -19.68 -8.57
CA THR A 46 -14.69 -20.48 -9.74
C THR A 46 -13.64 -19.79 -10.62
N ASN A 47 -13.50 -18.45 -10.57
CA ASN A 47 -12.55 -17.69 -11.41
C ASN A 47 -11.79 -16.57 -10.67
N THR A 48 -11.60 -16.71 -9.35
CA THR A 48 -10.80 -15.76 -8.57
C THR A 48 -9.39 -16.30 -8.37
N ASP A 49 -8.40 -15.60 -8.90
CA ASP A 49 -7.00 -15.86 -8.59
C ASP A 49 -6.60 -15.08 -7.34
N HIS A 50 -6.11 -15.81 -6.36
CA HIS A 50 -5.64 -15.24 -5.12
C HIS A 50 -4.13 -15.04 -5.19
N THR A 51 -3.66 -13.84 -4.81
CA THR A 51 -2.25 -13.44 -4.84
C THR A 51 -1.82 -12.88 -3.49
N SER A 52 -0.56 -13.08 -3.15
CA SER A 52 0.12 -12.36 -2.08
C SER A 52 1.27 -11.57 -2.66
N ILE A 53 1.41 -10.30 -2.27
CA ILE A 53 2.64 -9.55 -2.52
C ILE A 53 3.66 -9.97 -1.48
N GLN A 54 4.87 -10.26 -1.90
CA GLN A 54 5.99 -10.42 -1.01
C GLN A 54 7.06 -9.39 -1.35
N CYS A 55 7.42 -8.55 -0.40
CA CYS A 55 8.63 -7.73 -0.49
C CYS A 55 9.75 -8.53 0.17
N LEU A 56 10.58 -9.19 -0.66
CA LEU A 56 11.76 -9.91 -0.19
C LEU A 56 12.98 -9.00 -0.25
N ASN A 57 13.92 -9.27 0.63
CA ASN A 57 15.28 -8.77 0.50
C ASN A 57 15.92 -9.51 -0.70
N PRO A 58 16.50 -8.80 -1.69
CA PRO A 58 17.13 -9.41 -2.88
C PRO A 58 18.17 -10.49 -2.54
N ASN A 59 18.84 -10.34 -1.39
CA ASN A 59 19.88 -11.26 -0.90
C ASN A 59 19.35 -12.67 -0.56
N ASP A 60 18.03 -12.86 -0.45
CA ASP A 60 17.44 -14.17 -0.18
C ASP A 60 17.21 -15.01 -1.46
N ILE A 61 17.48 -14.46 -2.66
CA ILE A 61 17.07 -15.07 -3.94
C ILE A 61 18.21 -15.26 -4.97
N SER A 62 19.39 -14.64 -4.87
CA SER A 62 20.43 -14.72 -5.92
C SER A 62 21.59 -15.68 -5.61
N ASP A 63 21.81 -16.67 -6.49
CA ASP A 63 23.09 -17.42 -6.62
C ASP A 63 23.98 -16.87 -7.75
N GLU A 64 23.58 -15.79 -8.44
CA GLU A 64 24.37 -15.14 -9.48
C GLU A 64 24.76 -13.73 -9.06
N GLU A 65 26.07 -13.49 -9.02
CA GLU A 65 26.74 -12.23 -8.72
C GLU A 65 26.41 -11.18 -9.81
N VAL A 66 25.32 -10.46 -9.63
CA VAL A 66 25.13 -9.16 -10.26
C VAL A 66 25.03 -8.13 -9.14
N GLU A 67 26.17 -7.54 -8.82
CA GLU A 67 26.33 -6.51 -7.78
C GLU A 67 25.70 -5.19 -8.26
N PHE A 68 24.36 -5.13 -8.24
CA PHE A 68 23.64 -3.87 -8.12
C PHE A 68 23.39 -3.65 -6.64
N ASP A 69 23.75 -2.49 -6.12
CA ASP A 69 23.28 -2.06 -4.80
C ASP A 69 21.75 -1.94 -4.86
N LEU A 70 21.05 -2.98 -4.39
CA LEU A 70 19.59 -3.07 -4.38
C LEU A 70 19.11 -2.93 -2.94
N VAL A 71 18.18 -1.98 -2.71
CA VAL A 71 17.57 -1.78 -1.39
C VAL A 71 16.33 -2.66 -1.20
N GLY A 72 15.71 -3.14 -2.28
CA GLY A 72 14.58 -4.06 -2.19
C GLY A 72 14.02 -4.53 -3.52
N ALA A 73 13.21 -5.57 -3.49
CA ALA A 73 12.44 -6.05 -4.62
C ALA A 73 11.00 -6.38 -4.22
N ILE A 74 10.08 -6.26 -5.19
CA ILE A 74 8.65 -6.52 -5.02
C ILE A 74 8.28 -7.71 -5.90
N TYR A 75 7.83 -8.80 -5.26
CA TYR A 75 7.40 -10.03 -5.92
C TYR A 75 5.90 -10.26 -5.70
N LEU A 76 5.24 -10.94 -6.66
CA LEU A 76 3.97 -11.63 -6.42
C LEU A 76 4.19 -13.13 -6.33
N ALA A 77 3.50 -13.74 -5.38
CA ALA A 77 3.31 -15.18 -5.33
C ALA A 77 1.82 -15.50 -5.56
N PHE A 78 1.54 -16.45 -6.45
CA PHE A 78 0.18 -16.92 -6.71
C PHE A 78 -0.23 -17.95 -5.65
N CYS A 79 -1.25 -17.61 -4.86
CA CYS A 79 -1.76 -18.47 -3.79
C CYS A 79 -2.55 -19.67 -4.32
N ASN A 80 -2.90 -19.67 -5.60
CA ASN A 80 -3.60 -20.77 -6.28
C ASN A 80 -2.71 -22.01 -6.46
N LEU A 81 -1.39 -21.86 -6.34
CA LEU A 81 -0.45 -22.99 -6.36
C LEU A 81 -0.40 -23.73 -5.00
N PRO A 82 -0.08 -25.03 -4.99
CA PRO A 82 0.22 -25.76 -3.76
C PRO A 82 1.30 -25.04 -2.94
N ARG A 83 1.17 -25.05 -1.60
CA ARG A 83 2.07 -24.31 -0.68
C ARG A 83 3.56 -24.54 -0.95
N ILE A 84 3.93 -25.78 -1.26
CA ILE A 84 5.32 -26.22 -1.54
C ILE A 84 5.87 -25.65 -2.87
N GLN A 85 5.01 -25.13 -3.74
CA GLN A 85 5.37 -24.61 -5.07
C GLN A 85 5.33 -23.07 -5.14
N ARG A 86 4.53 -22.40 -4.30
CA ARG A 86 4.27 -20.94 -4.37
C ARG A 86 5.52 -20.07 -4.40
N PHE A 87 6.54 -20.45 -3.62
CA PHE A 87 7.76 -19.66 -3.41
C PHE A 87 8.97 -20.22 -4.16
N ARG A 88 8.77 -21.13 -5.10
CA ARG A 88 9.84 -21.53 -6.02
C ARG A 88 10.14 -20.37 -6.96
N ARG A 89 11.40 -20.18 -7.34
CA ARG A 89 11.85 -19.05 -8.16
C ARG A 89 11.04 -18.94 -9.46
N GLU A 90 10.71 -20.07 -10.08
CA GLU A 90 9.91 -20.15 -11.32
C GLU A 90 8.43 -19.75 -11.17
N ASN A 91 7.90 -19.71 -9.94
CA ASN A 91 6.50 -19.41 -9.65
C ASN A 91 6.29 -18.02 -9.01
N MET A 92 7.36 -17.26 -8.84
CA MET A 92 7.32 -15.89 -8.34
C MET A 92 7.47 -14.89 -9.49
N LEU A 93 6.64 -13.86 -9.48
CA LEU A 93 6.69 -12.78 -10.47
C LEU A 93 7.39 -11.56 -9.88
N LEU A 94 8.54 -11.18 -10.43
CA LEU A 94 9.18 -9.90 -10.10
C LEU A 94 8.42 -8.75 -10.77
N ILE A 95 7.86 -7.84 -9.97
CA ILE A 95 7.12 -6.68 -10.48
C ILE A 95 7.97 -5.41 -10.47
N GLY A 96 8.86 -5.28 -9.49
CA GLY A 96 9.56 -4.03 -9.27
C GLY A 96 10.86 -4.22 -8.51
N VAL A 97 11.83 -3.42 -8.90
CA VAL A 97 13.14 -3.34 -8.26
C VAL A 97 13.27 -1.94 -7.65
N ILE A 98 13.65 -1.89 -6.38
CA ILE A 98 13.91 -0.64 -5.66
C ILE A 98 15.43 -0.44 -5.66
N PRO A 99 15.96 0.46 -6.51
CA PRO A 99 17.39 0.71 -6.58
C PRO A 99 17.88 1.32 -5.27
N ASP A 100 19.13 1.06 -4.91
CA ASP A 100 19.78 1.88 -3.89
C ASP A 100 19.90 3.32 -4.37
N MET A 101 19.43 4.23 -3.53
CA MET A 101 19.49 5.65 -3.81
C MET A 101 20.03 6.37 -2.59
N ARG A 102 20.98 7.27 -2.83
CA ARG A 102 21.57 8.16 -1.80
C ARG A 102 20.52 8.87 -0.94
N VAL A 103 19.33 9.09 -1.50
CA VAL A 103 18.14 9.52 -0.78
C VAL A 103 17.03 8.52 -1.06
N GLU A 104 16.58 7.81 -0.02
CA GLU A 104 15.50 6.85 -0.16
C GLU A 104 14.23 7.57 -0.65
N PRO A 105 13.69 7.19 -1.81
CA PRO A 105 12.46 7.79 -2.32
C PRO A 105 11.30 7.35 -1.42
N LYS A 106 10.18 8.07 -1.50
CA LYS A 106 8.96 7.60 -0.83
C LYS A 106 8.57 6.23 -1.42
N THR A 107 8.50 5.19 -0.60
CA THR A 107 8.17 3.80 -1.02
C THR A 107 6.91 3.74 -1.90
N ASN A 108 5.95 4.62 -1.63
CA ASN A 108 4.71 4.72 -2.41
C ASN A 108 4.90 5.07 -3.88
N THR A 109 6.01 5.68 -4.28
CA THR A 109 6.29 5.95 -5.69
C THR A 109 6.33 4.65 -6.48
N PHE A 110 6.88 3.57 -5.91
CA PHE A 110 6.97 2.26 -6.55
C PHE A 110 5.69 1.44 -6.41
N LEU A 111 4.97 1.60 -5.29
CA LEU A 111 3.80 0.78 -4.98
C LEU A 111 2.52 1.32 -5.60
N LYS A 112 2.44 2.62 -5.86
CA LYS A 112 1.21 3.24 -6.36
C LYS A 112 0.74 2.63 -7.69
N PRO A 113 1.60 2.43 -8.71
CA PRO A 113 1.18 1.77 -9.95
C PRO A 113 0.62 0.37 -9.70
N LEU A 114 1.32 -0.43 -8.89
CA LEU A 114 0.88 -1.78 -8.52
C LEU A 114 -0.48 -1.77 -7.80
N VAL A 115 -0.68 -0.85 -6.87
CA VAL A 115 -1.96 -0.71 -6.14
C VAL A 115 -3.10 -0.32 -7.08
N GLU A 116 -2.84 0.55 -8.06
CA GLU A 116 -3.82 0.94 -9.07
C GLU A 116 -4.20 -0.23 -9.99
N GLU A 117 -3.20 -0.99 -10.46
CA GLU A 117 -3.42 -2.18 -11.29
C GLU A 117 -4.18 -3.28 -10.53
N LEU A 118 -3.80 -3.56 -9.28
CA LEU A 118 -4.50 -4.56 -8.45
C LEU A 118 -5.95 -4.17 -8.17
N LYS A 119 -6.24 -2.88 -8.01
CA LYS A 119 -7.63 -2.40 -7.86
C LYS A 119 -8.44 -2.66 -9.12
N ILE A 120 -7.89 -2.40 -10.29
CA ILE A 120 -8.56 -2.67 -11.57
C ILE A 120 -8.78 -4.18 -11.73
N ALA A 121 -7.74 -4.98 -11.48
CA ALA A 121 -7.79 -6.43 -11.58
C ALA A 121 -8.78 -7.08 -10.58
N TRP A 122 -9.03 -6.47 -9.43
CA TRP A 122 -10.05 -6.92 -8.49
C TRP A 122 -11.47 -6.49 -8.88
N CYS A 123 -11.64 -5.20 -9.19
CA CYS A 123 -12.95 -4.59 -9.44
C CYS A 123 -13.52 -5.05 -10.80
N GLU A 124 -12.72 -4.89 -11.86
CA GLU A 124 -13.11 -5.12 -13.24
C GLU A 124 -12.69 -6.50 -13.73
N GLY A 125 -11.54 -6.99 -13.25
CA GLY A 125 -10.92 -8.20 -13.77
C GLY A 125 -10.26 -7.99 -15.13
N PHE A 126 -9.74 -9.05 -15.71
CA PHE A 126 -9.16 -9.07 -17.05
C PHE A 126 -9.59 -10.33 -17.80
N PHE A 127 -9.75 -10.20 -19.12
CA PHE A 127 -10.20 -11.31 -19.97
C PHE A 127 -8.99 -11.99 -20.62
N MET A 128 -8.89 -13.31 -20.47
CA MET A 128 -7.90 -14.10 -21.18
C MET A 128 -8.42 -15.50 -21.49
N TYR A 129 -7.80 -16.13 -22.50
CA TYR A 129 -7.96 -17.56 -22.73
C TYR A 129 -7.14 -18.31 -21.70
N SER A 130 -7.66 -19.44 -21.23
CA SER A 130 -6.93 -20.31 -20.32
C SER A 130 -6.63 -21.64 -20.99
N TYR A 131 -5.66 -22.38 -20.45
CA TYR A 131 -5.39 -23.75 -20.91
C TYR A 131 -6.65 -24.65 -20.89
N LYS A 132 -7.53 -24.45 -19.90
CA LYS A 132 -8.80 -25.20 -19.78
C LYS A 132 -9.92 -24.67 -20.68
N SER A 133 -9.78 -23.48 -21.25
CA SER A 133 -10.77 -22.85 -22.13
C SER A 133 -10.06 -22.05 -23.21
N PRO A 134 -9.42 -22.72 -24.19
CA PRO A 134 -8.61 -22.06 -25.20
C PRO A 134 -9.43 -21.28 -26.24
N THR A 135 -10.73 -21.56 -26.33
CA THR A 135 -11.64 -20.96 -27.32
C THR A 135 -12.62 -19.95 -26.73
N ILE A 136 -12.70 -19.84 -25.40
CA ILE A 136 -13.65 -18.97 -24.71
C ILE A 136 -12.88 -18.06 -23.76
N LEU A 137 -13.01 -16.74 -23.96
CA LEU A 137 -12.48 -15.76 -23.02
C LEU A 137 -13.14 -15.94 -21.66
N LYS A 138 -12.31 -16.01 -20.62
CA LYS A 138 -12.76 -16.03 -19.22
C LYS A 138 -12.30 -14.75 -18.54
N CYS A 139 -13.14 -14.21 -17.67
CA CYS A 139 -12.77 -13.10 -16.80
C CYS A 139 -12.06 -13.66 -15.57
N PHE A 140 -10.85 -13.17 -15.32
CA PHE A 140 -10.03 -13.47 -14.16
C PHE A 140 -9.97 -12.24 -13.27
N LYS A 141 -10.08 -12.48 -11.96
CA LYS A 141 -9.91 -11.43 -10.95
C LYS A 141 -8.71 -11.72 -10.09
N LEU A 142 -7.96 -10.68 -9.75
CA LEU A 142 -6.78 -10.79 -8.90
C LEU A 142 -7.07 -10.20 -7.53
N ALA A 143 -7.00 -11.03 -6.50
CA ALA A 143 -7.16 -10.59 -5.11
C ALA A 143 -5.80 -10.51 -4.41
N LEU A 144 -5.51 -9.40 -3.73
CA LEU A 144 -4.35 -9.32 -2.83
C LEU A 144 -4.76 -9.79 -1.42
N ILE A 145 -4.29 -10.95 -0.98
CA ILE A 145 -4.59 -11.50 0.36
C ILE A 145 -3.68 -10.91 1.43
N CYS A 146 -2.37 -10.90 1.18
CA CYS A 146 -1.40 -10.46 2.19
C CYS A 146 -0.16 -9.82 1.55
N VAL A 147 0.49 -8.99 2.35
CA VAL A 147 1.81 -8.45 2.08
C VAL A 147 2.78 -9.09 3.06
N VAL A 148 3.75 -9.85 2.55
CA VAL A 148 4.77 -10.52 3.35
C VAL A 148 6.07 -9.75 3.21
N CYS A 149 6.61 -9.30 4.32
CA CYS A 149 7.82 -8.49 4.36
C CYS A 149 8.39 -8.50 5.78
N ASP A 150 9.65 -8.08 5.94
CA ASP A 150 10.27 -7.94 7.26
C ASP A 150 9.65 -6.77 8.07
N ILE A 151 10.08 -6.63 9.32
CA ILE A 151 9.55 -5.60 10.21
C ILE A 151 9.86 -4.17 9.69
N PRO A 152 11.09 -3.84 9.25
CA PRO A 152 11.37 -2.55 8.64
C PRO A 152 10.49 -2.21 7.43
N ALA A 153 10.37 -3.12 6.46
CA ALA A 153 9.58 -2.91 5.25
C ALA A 153 8.09 -2.80 5.57
N SER A 154 7.54 -3.68 6.42
CA SER A 154 6.12 -3.61 6.82
C SER A 154 5.77 -2.27 7.48
N ARG A 155 6.67 -1.73 8.33
CA ARG A 155 6.47 -0.42 8.95
C ARG A 155 6.52 0.70 7.92
N LYS A 156 7.43 0.64 6.95
CA LYS A 156 7.45 1.58 5.82
C LYS A 156 6.19 1.46 4.96
N LEU A 157 5.71 0.26 4.69
CA LEU A 157 4.51 0.02 3.87
C LEU A 157 3.24 0.53 4.53
N CYS A 158 3.08 0.25 5.82
CA CYS A 158 1.90 0.61 6.59
C CYS A 158 1.98 2.02 7.21
N GLY A 159 3.01 2.81 6.89
CA GLY A 159 3.15 4.15 7.47
C GLY A 159 3.32 4.14 8.98
N PHE A 160 3.98 3.14 9.56
CA PHE A 160 4.38 3.17 10.96
C PHE A 160 5.77 3.80 11.12
N LEU A 161 5.99 4.46 12.26
CA LEU A 161 7.31 4.97 12.63
C LEU A 161 8.31 3.82 12.84
N GLY A 162 9.62 4.09 12.79
CA GLY A 162 10.67 3.05 12.88
C GLY A 162 10.80 2.34 14.24
N HIS A 163 11.85 1.53 14.41
CA HIS A 163 12.08 0.70 15.61
C HIS A 163 12.17 1.53 16.92
N SER A 164 12.63 2.77 16.84
CA SER A 164 12.72 3.69 17.99
C SER A 164 11.38 4.29 18.40
N ALA A 165 10.28 4.04 17.68
CA ALA A 165 8.96 4.57 18.02
C ALA A 165 8.42 4.03 19.35
N THR A 166 7.76 4.89 20.13
CA THR A 166 7.05 4.47 21.35
C THR A 166 5.86 3.57 21.01
N ALA A 167 5.18 3.81 19.90
CA ALA A 167 4.19 2.88 19.35
C ALA A 167 4.90 1.77 18.55
N GLY A 168 5.21 0.66 19.22
CA GLY A 168 5.97 -0.45 18.65
C GLY A 168 5.11 -1.43 17.84
N CYS A 169 3.83 -1.57 18.16
CA CYS A 169 2.97 -2.62 17.61
C CYS A 169 2.15 -2.15 16.39
N ASN A 170 2.08 -2.98 15.35
CA ASN A 170 1.23 -2.77 14.17
C ASN A 170 -0.24 -3.18 14.40
N LYS A 171 -0.54 -3.91 15.47
CA LYS A 171 -1.89 -4.40 15.80
C LYS A 171 -2.59 -3.61 16.90
N CYS A 172 -1.85 -2.94 17.78
CA CYS A 172 -2.41 -2.19 18.90
C CYS A 172 -1.74 -0.83 19.09
N LYS A 173 -2.37 0.03 19.90
CA LYS A 173 -1.90 1.37 20.25
C LYS A 173 -1.10 1.42 21.55
N LYS A 174 -0.69 0.27 22.13
CA LYS A 174 0.16 0.25 23.33
C LYS A 174 1.46 1.00 23.08
N LYS A 175 1.79 1.90 24.02
CA LYS A 175 3.03 2.68 24.00
C LYS A 175 4.08 2.01 24.90
N PHE A 176 5.29 1.93 24.37
CA PHE A 176 6.50 1.42 25.01
C PHE A 176 7.47 2.60 25.17
N PRO A 177 7.42 3.33 26.28
CA PRO A 177 8.33 4.46 26.53
C PRO A 177 9.77 3.96 26.74
N GLY A 178 10.73 4.87 26.54
CA GLY A 178 12.17 4.58 26.67
C GLY A 178 12.93 4.63 25.35
N GLY A 179 14.26 4.71 25.45
CA GLY A 179 15.17 4.65 24.32
C GLY A 179 15.27 3.26 23.68
N VAL A 180 16.08 3.14 22.64
CA VAL A 180 16.42 1.83 22.07
C VAL A 180 17.20 1.03 23.12
N GLY A 181 16.74 -0.19 23.44
CA GLY A 181 17.34 -1.05 24.48
C GLY A 181 16.75 -0.88 25.88
N GLU A 182 16.01 0.20 26.15
CA GLU A 182 15.42 0.48 27.48
C GLU A 182 13.91 0.16 27.55
N LYS A 183 13.30 -0.11 26.40
CA LYS A 183 11.85 -0.37 26.30
C LYS A 183 11.47 -1.68 26.97
N ASN A 184 10.56 -1.60 27.93
CA ASN A 184 9.94 -2.78 28.52
C ASN A 184 8.78 -3.26 27.64
N TYR A 185 9.00 -4.36 26.89
CA TYR A 185 7.97 -5.00 26.07
C TYR A 185 7.03 -5.95 26.85
N GLY A 186 7.19 -6.06 28.16
CA GLY A 186 6.37 -6.89 29.04
C GLY A 186 4.98 -6.31 29.35
N GLY A 187 4.29 -6.93 30.32
CA GLY A 187 2.93 -6.54 30.71
C GLY A 187 1.89 -6.88 29.65
N PHE A 188 1.77 -8.17 29.33
CA PHE A 188 0.90 -8.73 28.29
C PHE A 188 -0.57 -8.84 28.73
N ASP A 189 -1.12 -7.77 29.28
CA ASP A 189 -2.58 -7.66 29.48
C ASP A 189 -3.22 -7.24 28.16
N ARG A 190 -3.40 -8.19 27.24
CA ARG A 190 -3.83 -7.91 25.86
C ARG A 190 -5.26 -7.38 25.78
N ASP A 191 -6.09 -7.70 26.78
CA ASP A 191 -7.50 -7.32 26.82
C ASP A 191 -7.67 -5.81 27.06
N SER A 192 -6.70 -5.16 27.70
CA SER A 192 -6.70 -3.70 27.88
C SER A 192 -6.12 -2.93 26.70
N TRP A 193 -5.59 -3.61 25.68
CA TRP A 193 -4.92 -2.93 24.56
C TRP A 193 -5.90 -2.49 23.49
N ILE A 194 -5.92 -1.19 23.21
CA ILE A 194 -6.70 -0.64 22.10
C ILE A 194 -6.14 -1.16 20.77
N SER A 195 -6.96 -1.90 20.04
CA SER A 195 -6.62 -2.41 18.70
C SER A 195 -6.49 -1.26 17.69
N ARG A 196 -5.64 -1.47 16.68
CA ARG A 196 -5.59 -0.62 15.49
C ARG A 196 -6.59 -1.15 14.46
N ASP A 197 -7.35 -0.25 13.88
CA ASP A 197 -8.21 -0.53 12.74
C ASP A 197 -7.84 0.37 11.55
N ASN A 198 -8.27 -0.04 10.36
CA ASN A 198 -7.93 0.65 9.11
C ASN A 198 -8.58 2.03 9.01
N ALA A 199 -9.79 2.23 9.56
CA ALA A 199 -10.49 3.49 9.48
C ALA A 199 -9.79 4.56 10.34
N SER A 200 -9.50 4.26 11.60
CA SER A 200 -8.74 5.14 12.49
C SER A 200 -7.35 5.44 11.92
N HIS A 201 -6.67 4.45 11.34
CA HIS A 201 -5.36 4.65 10.74
C HIS A 201 -5.40 5.61 9.54
N ARG A 202 -6.43 5.52 8.70
CA ARG A 202 -6.66 6.45 7.58
C ARG A 202 -6.95 7.86 8.07
N GLU A 203 -7.74 8.01 9.12
CA GLU A 203 -8.03 9.29 9.74
C GLU A 203 -6.74 9.94 10.29
N GLU A 204 -5.94 9.20 11.05
CA GLU A 204 -4.62 9.63 11.54
C GLU A 204 -3.72 10.11 10.39
N CYS A 205 -3.67 9.34 9.30
CA CYS A 205 -2.92 9.70 8.09
C CYS A 205 -3.45 10.98 7.41
N CYS A 206 -4.77 11.16 7.35
CA CYS A 206 -5.41 12.37 6.82
C CYS A 206 -5.08 13.60 7.66
N LEU A 207 -5.09 13.49 8.99
CA LEU A 207 -4.68 14.56 9.89
C LEU A 207 -3.21 14.95 9.65
N LEU A 208 -2.32 13.96 9.58
CA LEU A 208 -0.89 14.14 9.31
C LEU A 208 -0.59 14.76 7.93
N LYS A 209 -1.43 14.47 6.93
CA LYS A 209 -1.35 15.07 5.59
C LYS A 209 -1.69 16.56 5.61
N ASN A 210 -2.62 16.96 6.47
CA ASN A 210 -3.15 18.32 6.54
C ASN A 210 -2.35 19.23 7.49
N CYS A 211 -1.37 18.70 8.24
CA CYS A 211 -0.47 19.50 9.06
C CYS A 211 0.34 20.50 8.21
N THR A 212 0.34 21.76 8.63
CA THR A 212 1.09 22.85 7.97
C THR A 212 2.46 23.07 8.59
N SER A 213 2.61 22.81 9.89
CA SER A 213 3.86 22.93 10.64
C SER A 213 4.59 21.59 10.74
N LYS A 214 5.93 21.64 10.61
CA LYS A 214 6.79 20.47 10.82
C LYS A 214 6.70 19.96 12.27
N GLY A 215 6.67 20.87 13.25
CA GLY A 215 6.61 20.50 14.67
C GLY A 215 5.31 19.80 15.03
N ASP A 216 4.17 20.33 14.56
CA ASP A 216 2.85 19.74 14.81
C ASP A 216 2.76 18.34 14.20
N LYS A 217 3.29 18.19 13.00
CA LYS A 217 3.36 16.89 12.33
C LYS A 217 4.19 15.89 13.14
N GLU A 218 5.40 16.25 13.56
CA GLU A 218 6.27 15.36 14.35
C GLU A 218 5.64 14.99 15.71
N ALA A 219 4.92 15.92 16.34
CA ALA A 219 4.19 15.65 17.58
C ALA A 219 3.04 14.65 17.36
N LEU A 220 2.27 14.81 16.29
CA LEU A 220 1.19 13.88 15.93
C LEU A 220 1.73 12.52 15.50
N GLU A 221 2.80 12.47 14.71
CA GLU A 221 3.43 11.21 14.29
C GLU A 221 3.88 10.42 15.52
N ARG A 222 4.51 11.09 16.49
CA ARG A 222 4.93 10.48 17.75
C ARG A 222 3.75 9.99 18.60
N ASN A 223 2.63 10.73 18.59
CA ASN A 223 1.46 10.34 19.34
C ASN A 223 0.75 9.12 18.75
N PHE A 224 0.52 9.13 17.43
CA PHE A 224 -0.17 8.06 16.71
C PHE A 224 0.71 6.84 16.46
N GLY A 225 2.03 7.03 16.39
CA GLY A 225 2.95 6.00 15.90
C GLY A 225 2.92 5.82 14.38
N THR A 226 2.26 6.74 13.69
CA THR A 226 1.91 6.67 12.27
C THR A 226 2.57 7.85 11.57
N ARG A 227 2.95 7.68 10.31
CA ARG A 227 3.42 8.74 9.41
C ARG A 227 2.58 8.73 8.14
N TYR A 228 2.25 9.91 7.63
CA TYR A 228 1.55 9.98 6.35
C TYR A 228 2.47 9.54 5.20
N LEU A 229 2.01 8.52 4.48
CA LEU A 229 2.54 8.11 3.19
C LEU A 229 1.41 8.32 2.16
N CYS A 230 1.73 8.86 0.99
CA CYS A 230 0.77 9.36 0.00
C CYS A 230 -0.30 8.36 -0.54
N ALA A 231 -0.35 7.12 -0.06
CA ALA A 231 -1.17 6.01 -0.57
C ALA A 231 -2.17 5.44 0.47
N SER A 232 -2.22 5.99 1.68
CA SER A 232 -3.29 5.71 2.66
C SER A 232 -4.60 6.36 2.21
#